data_AF-A0A0S3QSS6-F1
#
_entry.id   AF-A0A0S3QSS6-F1
#
_cell.length_a   1.000
_cell.length_b   1.000
_cell.length_c   1.000
_cell.angle_alpha   90.00
_cell.angle_beta   90.00
_cell.angle_gamma   90.00
#
_symmetry.space_group_name_H-M   'P 1'
#
loop_
_entity.id
_entity.type
_entity.pdbx_description
1 polymer ?
#
loop_
_entity_poly.entity_id
_entity_poly.type
_entity_poly.pdbx_seq_one_letter_code
_entity_poly.pdbx_strand_id
1 'polypeptide(L)'
;MFFYKCVRVEKSAYVKLRFVSPRGPGDILEQRCSSVIPIIYRKIPCLKPLPVMERKRTFINLLLPAVLVKNFEIERTREHVKELMIKAKEGTLEKVDKFWLKELIKKYKARSYEDLLVRLDIVPPGLVIAQAAIESGWGSSRFFCEANNIFGEWDFSLNSTGVKAKDSDVYLKKFDNLLEAVDSYYYNINTGWAYEEFRKARTKSKNSLVLAKYLHRYSQLGPEYVERLIKVIKSNRLDLYDSCSIDDNYIESVTKYRLECFGLRKDNSVAIP
;
A
#
# COMPACT_ATOMS: atom_id res chain seq x y z
N MET A 1 -23.09 16.56 6.27
CA MET A 1 -22.15 17.62 5.85
C MET A 1 -20.75 17.19 6.29
N PHE A 2 -19.90 16.76 5.36
CA PHE A 2 -18.51 16.39 5.66
C PHE A 2 -17.69 17.68 5.77
N PHE A 3 -17.15 17.94 6.95
CA PHE A 3 -16.23 19.06 7.14
C PHE A 3 -14.81 18.54 6.90
N TYR A 4 -14.08 19.20 6.02
CA TYR A 4 -12.68 18.93 5.79
C TYR A 4 -11.86 20.05 6.41
N LYS A 5 -10.81 19.68 7.15
CA LYS A 5 -9.79 20.64 7.57
C LYS A 5 -8.55 20.39 6.73
N CYS A 6 -8.22 21.38 5.90
CA CYS A 6 -7.07 21.31 5.01
C CYS A 6 -5.85 21.97 5.64
N VAL A 7 -4.72 21.29 5.55
CA VAL A 7 -3.41 21.75 6.01
C VAL A 7 -2.55 22.07 4.80
N ARG A 8 -1.75 23.12 4.94
CA ARG A 8 -0.86 23.63 3.93
C ARG A 8 0.52 22.98 4.10
N VAL A 9 0.94 22.14 3.16
CA VAL A 9 2.26 21.46 3.19
C VAL A 9 3.22 22.23 2.27
N GLU A 10 4.35 22.69 2.82
CA GLU A 10 5.43 23.34 2.05
C GLU A 10 6.28 22.30 1.31
N LYS A 11 6.68 22.62 0.06
CA LYS A 11 7.63 21.83 -0.76
C LYS A 11 7.33 20.33 -0.78
N SER A 12 6.18 19.93 -1.33
CA SER A 12 5.88 18.52 -1.57
C SER A 12 6.25 18.12 -2.99
N ALA A 13 6.78 16.91 -3.20
CA ALA A 13 6.81 16.27 -4.50
C ALA A 13 5.66 15.25 -4.61
N TYR A 14 5.10 15.06 -5.79
CA TYR A 14 4.08 14.03 -6.04
C TYR A 14 4.37 13.28 -7.34
N VAL A 15 3.80 12.08 -7.44
CA VAL A 15 3.88 11.27 -8.66
C VAL A 15 2.71 11.61 -9.57
N LYS A 16 3.01 12.04 -10.80
CA LYS A 16 2.05 12.26 -11.86
C LYS A 16 1.53 10.92 -12.38
N LEU A 17 0.34 10.53 -11.95
CA LEU A 17 -0.27 9.25 -12.34
C LEU A 17 -0.82 9.30 -13.77
N ARG A 18 -0.69 8.17 -14.48
CA ARG A 18 -1.41 7.92 -15.74
C ARG A 18 -2.50 6.88 -15.50
N PHE A 19 -3.75 7.20 -15.80
CA PHE A 19 -4.83 6.24 -15.72
C PHE A 19 -5.11 5.64 -17.09
N VAL A 20 -5.21 4.31 -17.15
CA VAL A 20 -5.45 3.57 -18.40
C VAL A 20 -6.55 2.54 -18.15
N SER A 21 -7.48 2.38 -19.10
CA SER A 21 -8.42 1.26 -19.09
C SER A 21 -8.02 0.26 -20.16
N PRO A 22 -7.40 -0.87 -19.79
CA PRO A 22 -6.96 -1.87 -20.75
C PRO A 22 -8.18 -2.64 -21.29
N ARG A 23 -8.12 -3.05 -22.56
CA ARG A 23 -9.13 -3.93 -23.17
C ARG A 23 -8.86 -5.40 -22.83
N GLY A 24 -7.60 -5.74 -22.53
CA GLY A 24 -7.17 -7.07 -22.15
C GLY A 24 -5.73 -7.06 -21.64
N PRO A 25 -5.18 -8.23 -21.27
CA PRO A 25 -3.83 -8.30 -20.70
C PRO A 25 -2.71 -7.82 -21.62
N GLY A 26 -2.89 -7.86 -22.94
CA GLY A 26 -1.91 -7.35 -23.91
C GLY A 26 -1.73 -5.82 -23.91
N ASP A 27 -2.66 -5.07 -23.30
CA ASP A 27 -2.53 -3.61 -23.15
C ASP A 27 -1.69 -3.22 -21.91
N ILE A 28 -1.21 -4.20 -21.13
CA ILE A 28 -0.37 -3.95 -19.94
C ILE A 28 1.07 -3.70 -20.37
N LEU A 29 1.57 -2.49 -20.12
CA LEU A 29 2.93 -2.10 -20.45
C LEU A 29 3.94 -2.78 -19.54
N GLU A 30 4.98 -3.33 -20.17
CA GLU A 30 6.14 -3.82 -19.45
C GLU A 30 6.89 -2.69 -18.74
N GLN A 31 7.28 -2.94 -17.50
CA GLN A 31 7.99 -1.99 -16.66
C GLN A 31 9.48 -2.28 -16.65
N ARG A 32 10.29 -1.22 -16.70
CA ARG A 32 11.75 -1.30 -16.44
C ARG A 32 11.99 -0.91 -15.00
N CYS A 33 12.62 -1.78 -14.22
CA CYS A 33 12.79 -1.57 -12.78
C CYS A 33 13.49 -0.25 -12.42
N SER A 34 14.46 0.19 -13.22
CA SER A 34 15.18 1.46 -13.02
C SER A 34 14.38 2.71 -13.39
N SER A 35 13.23 2.56 -14.05
CA SER A 35 12.44 3.64 -14.61
C SER A 35 11.00 3.15 -14.85
N VAL A 36 10.25 2.99 -13.75
CA VAL A 36 8.87 2.50 -13.78
C VAL A 36 7.92 3.64 -14.10
N ILE A 37 7.02 3.42 -15.06
CA ILE A 37 5.99 4.40 -15.42
C ILE A 37 4.81 4.21 -14.47
N PRO A 38 4.32 5.27 -13.78
CA PRO A 38 3.26 5.17 -12.78
C PRO A 38 1.87 5.07 -13.43
N ILE A 39 1.62 3.96 -14.13
CA ILE A 39 0.34 3.65 -14.77
C ILE A 39 -0.57 2.92 -13.78
N ILE A 40 -1.76 3.48 -13.55
CA ILE A 40 -2.82 2.87 -12.75
C ILE A 40 -3.93 2.40 -13.68
N TYR A 41 -4.07 1.07 -13.80
CA TYR A 41 -5.08 0.46 -14.64
C TYR A 41 -6.45 0.45 -13.95
N ARG A 42 -7.47 0.94 -14.65
CA ARG A 42 -8.88 0.90 -14.26
C ARG A 42 -9.57 -0.21 -15.03
N LYS A 43 -10.35 -1.07 -14.36
CA LYS A 43 -10.93 -2.31 -14.92
C LYS A 43 -9.85 -3.31 -15.34
N ILE A 44 -9.22 -3.92 -14.34
CA ILE A 44 -8.09 -4.82 -14.55
C ILE A 44 -8.59 -6.11 -15.22
N PRO A 45 -7.92 -6.60 -16.28
CA PRO A 45 -8.34 -7.83 -16.92
C PRO A 45 -8.01 -9.02 -16.03
N CYS A 46 -8.90 -10.02 -16.04
CA CYS A 46 -8.62 -11.30 -15.39
C CYS A 46 -7.39 -11.96 -16.05
N LEU A 47 -6.38 -12.36 -15.27
CA LEU A 47 -5.16 -12.96 -15.82
C LEU A 47 -5.22 -14.48 -15.90
N LYS A 48 -6.30 -15.10 -15.38
CA LYS A 48 -6.51 -16.55 -15.40
C LYS A 48 -6.28 -17.20 -16.77
N PRO A 49 -6.72 -16.61 -17.92
CA PRO A 49 -6.54 -17.23 -19.23
C PRO A 49 -5.10 -17.27 -19.74
N LEU A 50 -4.18 -16.49 -19.16
CA LEU A 50 -2.80 -16.42 -19.65
C LEU A 50 -1.97 -17.65 -19.25
N PRO A 51 -1.02 -18.08 -20.10
CA PRO A 51 0.02 -19.05 -19.72
C PRO A 51 0.77 -18.61 -18.46
N VAL A 52 1.27 -19.58 -17.67
CA VAL A 52 1.84 -19.31 -16.34
C VAL A 52 2.93 -18.23 -16.35
N MET A 53 3.87 -18.30 -17.30
CA MET A 53 4.99 -17.34 -17.38
C MET A 53 4.52 -15.93 -17.75
N GLU A 54 3.64 -15.82 -18.76
CA GLU A 54 3.06 -14.56 -19.19
C GLU A 54 2.18 -13.93 -18.10
N ARG A 55 1.40 -14.75 -17.40
CA ARG A 55 0.58 -14.35 -16.26
C ARG A 55 1.43 -13.69 -15.17
N LYS A 56 2.52 -14.34 -14.76
CA LYS A 56 3.42 -13.80 -13.72
C LYS A 56 4.04 -12.46 -14.13
N ARG A 57 4.54 -12.35 -15.37
CA ARG A 57 5.11 -11.10 -15.90
C ARG A 57 4.07 -9.98 -15.93
N THR A 58 2.88 -10.27 -16.46
CA THR A 58 1.77 -9.31 -16.55
C THR A 58 1.30 -8.87 -15.16
N PHE A 59 1.21 -9.81 -14.21
CA PHE A 59 0.86 -9.54 -12.82
C PHE A 59 1.83 -8.55 -12.16
N ILE A 60 3.13 -8.76 -12.34
CA ILE A 60 4.16 -7.87 -11.80
C ILE A 60 4.05 -6.48 -12.44
N ASN A 61 3.91 -6.40 -13.76
CA ASN A 61 3.80 -5.13 -14.49
C ASN A 61 2.54 -4.34 -14.14
N LEU A 62 1.45 -5.02 -13.78
CA LEU A 62 0.22 -4.40 -13.27
C LEU A 62 0.42 -3.79 -11.87
N LEU A 63 1.08 -4.53 -10.98
CA LEU A 63 1.14 -4.19 -9.55
C LEU A 63 2.28 -3.24 -9.20
N LEU A 64 3.47 -3.42 -9.81
CA LEU A 64 4.68 -2.69 -9.45
C LEU A 64 4.51 -1.15 -9.44
N PRO A 65 3.86 -0.52 -10.45
CA PRO A 65 3.63 0.93 -10.43
C PRO A 65 2.84 1.39 -9.19
N ALA A 66 1.77 0.70 -8.83
CA ALA A 66 0.94 1.06 -7.67
C ALA A 66 1.72 0.94 -6.35
N VAL A 67 2.55 -0.10 -6.21
CA VAL A 67 3.41 -0.30 -5.03
C VAL A 67 4.45 0.81 -4.91
N LEU A 68 5.11 1.17 -6.00
CA LEU A 68 6.11 2.23 -5.99
C LEU A 68 5.51 3.60 -5.71
N VAL A 69 4.35 3.91 -6.31
CA VAL A 69 3.58 5.13 -5.99
C VAL A 69 3.28 5.19 -4.50
N LYS A 70 2.81 4.09 -3.90
CA LYS A 70 2.51 4.09 -2.48
C LYS A 70 3.74 4.23 -1.58
N ASN A 71 4.84 3.57 -1.95
CA ASN A 71 6.11 3.73 -1.25
C ASN A 71 6.59 5.19 -1.29
N PHE A 72 6.49 5.84 -2.45
CA PHE A 72 6.84 7.25 -2.59
C PHE A 72 5.99 8.15 -1.67
N GLU A 73 4.67 7.97 -1.65
CA GLU A 73 3.78 8.74 -0.77
C GLU A 73 4.13 8.58 0.71
N ILE A 74 4.42 7.34 1.14
CA ILE A 74 4.76 7.05 2.53
C ILE A 74 6.11 7.68 2.90
N GLU A 75 7.12 7.57 2.04
CA GLU A 75 8.43 8.16 2.32
C GLU A 75 8.35 9.68 2.39
N ARG A 76 7.61 10.34 1.49
CA ARG A 76 7.37 11.79 1.57
C ARG A 76 6.65 12.21 2.84
N THR A 77 5.63 11.45 3.23
CA THR A 77 4.93 11.69 4.49
C THR A 77 5.89 11.54 5.68
N ARG A 78 6.75 10.51 5.65
CA ARG A 78 7.75 10.23 6.68
C ARG A 78 8.80 11.33 6.78
N GLU A 79 9.31 11.83 5.66
CA GLU A 79 10.24 12.96 5.59
C GLU A 79 9.63 14.20 6.21
N HIS A 80 8.39 14.54 5.83
CA HIS A 80 7.69 15.68 6.40
C HIS A 80 7.50 15.55 7.92
N VAL A 81 7.14 14.36 8.43
CA VAL A 81 7.07 14.14 9.88
C VAL A 81 8.42 14.40 10.55
N LYS A 82 9.55 13.97 9.97
CA LYS A 82 10.89 14.21 10.55
C LYS A 82 11.19 15.71 10.61
N GLU A 83 10.87 16.48 9.58
CA GLU A 83 11.03 17.94 9.56
C GLU A 83 10.20 18.61 10.66
N LEU A 84 8.93 18.22 10.80
CA LEU A 84 8.04 18.74 11.83
C LEU A 84 8.51 18.35 13.24
N MET A 85 9.12 17.18 13.43
CA MET A 85 9.72 16.78 14.70
C MET A 85 10.92 17.65 15.08
N ILE A 86 11.70 18.13 14.11
CA ILE A 86 12.79 19.09 14.35
C ILE A 86 12.20 20.43 14.82
N LYS A 87 11.22 20.97 14.08
CA LYS A 87 10.49 22.20 14.49
C LYS A 87 9.87 22.08 15.88
N ALA A 88 9.35 20.89 16.22
CA ALA A 88 8.78 20.63 17.55
C ALA A 88 9.83 20.77 18.66
N LYS A 89 11.05 20.24 18.45
CA LYS A 89 12.17 20.34 19.41
C LYS A 89 12.68 21.77 19.55
N GLU A 90 12.65 22.54 18.47
CA GLU A 90 13.06 23.95 18.44
C GLU A 90 11.97 24.92 18.97
N GLY A 91 10.77 24.42 19.24
CA GLY A 91 9.64 25.24 19.68
C GLY A 91 8.98 26.08 18.57
N THR A 92 9.32 25.82 17.31
CA THR A 92 8.85 26.57 16.12
C THR A 92 7.66 25.90 15.41
N LEU A 93 7.13 24.80 15.95
CA LEU A 93 6.04 24.06 15.34
C LEU A 93 4.70 24.82 15.35
N GLU A 94 4.13 25.03 14.17
CA GLU A 94 2.90 25.78 13.98
C GLU A 94 1.64 25.01 14.42
N LYS A 95 0.54 25.73 14.68
CA LYS A 95 -0.75 25.12 15.05
C LYS A 95 -1.30 24.20 13.95
N VAL A 96 -1.06 24.54 12.69
CA VAL A 96 -1.52 23.75 11.54
C VAL A 96 -0.75 22.43 11.45
N ASP A 97 0.57 22.46 11.66
CA ASP A 97 1.43 21.28 11.69
C ASP A 97 1.10 20.37 12.88
N LYS A 98 0.84 20.95 14.07
CA LYS A 98 0.36 20.19 15.24
C LYS A 98 -0.94 19.45 14.94
N PHE A 99 -1.87 20.10 14.23
CA PHE A 99 -3.13 19.46 13.83
C PHE A 99 -2.89 18.33 12.83
N TRP A 100 -2.04 18.56 11.81
CA TRP A 100 -1.67 17.55 10.82
C TRP A 100 -1.05 16.30 11.47
N LEU A 101 -0.05 16.50 12.33
CA LEU A 101 0.60 15.41 13.09
C LEU A 101 -0.41 14.65 13.96
N LYS A 102 -1.34 15.35 14.62
CA LYS A 102 -2.38 14.72 15.44
C LYS A 102 -3.30 13.82 14.61
N GLU A 103 -3.75 14.29 13.46
CA GLU A 103 -4.59 13.49 12.56
C GLU A 103 -3.82 12.29 11.99
N LEU A 104 -2.52 12.47 11.73
CA LEU A 104 -1.66 11.39 11.23
C LEU A 104 -1.40 10.32 12.30
N ILE A 105 -1.13 10.71 13.56
CA ILE A 105 -1.06 9.81 14.71
C ILE A 105 -2.35 8.98 14.82
N LYS A 106 -3.51 9.65 14.73
CA LYS A 106 -4.81 8.99 14.79
C LYS A 106 -5.00 8.00 13.64
N LYS A 107 -4.70 8.41 12.41
CA LYS A 107 -4.79 7.57 11.21
C LYS A 107 -3.91 6.33 11.33
N TYR A 108 -2.67 6.47 11.77
CA TYR A 108 -1.73 5.36 11.88
C TYR A 108 -1.84 4.59 13.20
N LYS A 109 -2.74 5.00 14.11
CA LYS A 109 -2.88 4.43 15.46
C LYS A 109 -1.54 4.43 16.22
N ALA A 110 -0.77 5.50 16.05
CA ALA A 110 0.52 5.67 16.69
C ALA A 110 0.36 6.17 18.14
N ARG A 111 1.35 5.87 18.99
CA ARG A 111 1.38 6.31 20.39
C ARG A 111 2.22 7.57 20.62
N SER A 112 3.20 7.81 19.73
CA SER A 112 4.10 8.97 19.76
C SER A 112 4.56 9.30 18.34
N TYR A 113 5.35 10.38 18.17
CA TYR A 113 5.95 10.70 16.88
C TYR A 113 6.98 9.64 16.44
N GLU A 114 7.71 9.03 17.37
CA GLU A 114 8.66 7.95 17.10
C GLU A 114 7.93 6.68 16.65
N ASP A 115 6.85 6.30 17.33
CA ASP A 115 5.98 5.17 16.90
C ASP A 115 5.34 5.48 15.54
N LEU A 116 4.97 6.74 15.29
CA LEU A 116 4.44 7.17 14.01
C LEU A 116 5.47 6.96 12.89
N LEU A 117 6.74 7.31 13.11
CA LEU A 117 7.79 6.99 12.16
C LEU A 117 7.88 5.47 11.98
N VAL A 118 7.95 4.64 13.02
CA VAL A 118 8.02 3.17 12.82
C VAL A 118 6.86 2.62 11.96
N ARG A 119 5.68 3.26 12.00
CA ARG A 119 4.51 2.89 11.21
C ARG A 119 4.50 3.48 9.80
N LEU A 120 4.99 4.70 9.62
CA LEU A 120 5.19 5.37 8.33
C LEU A 120 6.46 4.85 7.65
N ASP A 121 6.41 3.60 7.20
CA ASP A 121 7.52 2.99 6.52
C ASP A 121 7.05 2.18 5.32
N ILE A 122 7.89 2.15 4.30
CA ILE A 122 7.63 1.44 3.06
C ILE A 122 7.67 -0.08 3.27
N VAL A 123 6.99 -0.81 2.40
CA VAL A 123 7.15 -2.26 2.27
C VAL A 123 7.96 -2.52 1.00
N PRO A 124 9.00 -3.37 1.01
CA PRO A 124 9.79 -3.63 -0.18
C PRO A 124 8.90 -4.20 -1.29
N PRO A 125 9.01 -3.69 -2.54
CA PRO A 125 8.15 -4.13 -3.63
C PRO A 125 8.12 -5.65 -3.87
N GLY A 126 9.27 -6.33 -3.76
CA GLY A 126 9.34 -7.78 -3.93
C GLY A 126 8.44 -8.54 -2.96
N LEU A 127 8.37 -8.08 -1.71
CA LEU A 127 7.56 -8.66 -0.66
C LEU A 127 6.07 -8.45 -0.91
N VAL A 128 5.67 -7.23 -1.30
CA VAL A 128 4.28 -6.92 -1.64
C VAL A 128 3.81 -7.78 -2.82
N ILE A 129 4.63 -7.88 -3.87
CA ILE A 129 4.35 -8.72 -5.05
C ILE A 129 4.19 -10.19 -4.64
N ALA A 130 5.07 -10.69 -3.78
CA ALA A 130 5.02 -12.08 -3.34
C ALA A 130 3.76 -12.40 -2.54
N GLN A 131 3.34 -11.51 -1.62
CA GLN A 131 2.08 -11.68 -0.89
C GLN A 131 0.89 -11.61 -1.84
N ALA A 132 0.81 -10.58 -2.68
CA ALA A 132 -0.25 -10.43 -3.67
C ALA A 132 -0.35 -11.65 -4.59
N ALA A 133 0.79 -12.24 -4.99
CA ALA A 133 0.83 -13.44 -5.82
C ALA A 133 0.25 -14.67 -5.11
N ILE A 134 0.54 -14.84 -3.81
CA ILE A 134 -0.03 -15.91 -2.99
C ILE A 134 -1.54 -15.72 -2.82
N GLU A 135 -1.99 -14.51 -2.43
CA GLU A 135 -3.39 -14.26 -2.11
C GLU A 135 -4.31 -14.28 -3.34
N SER A 136 -3.82 -13.82 -4.50
CA SER A 136 -4.61 -13.77 -5.73
C SER A 136 -4.34 -14.92 -6.71
N GLY A 137 -3.41 -15.82 -6.37
CA GLY A 137 -2.93 -16.85 -7.31
C GLY A 137 -2.36 -16.23 -8.59
N TRP A 138 -1.52 -15.20 -8.47
CA TRP A 138 -0.99 -14.43 -9.60
C TRP A 138 -2.08 -13.79 -10.48
N GLY A 139 -3.13 -13.23 -9.87
CA GLY A 139 -4.22 -12.56 -10.58
C GLY A 139 -5.19 -13.51 -11.29
N SER A 140 -5.25 -14.78 -10.87
CA SER A 140 -6.19 -15.78 -11.40
C SER A 140 -7.42 -15.99 -10.52
N SER A 141 -7.41 -15.46 -9.29
CA SER A 141 -8.53 -15.59 -8.36
C SER A 141 -9.77 -14.84 -8.85
N ARG A 142 -10.95 -15.37 -8.51
CA ARG A 142 -12.23 -14.74 -8.80
C ARG A 142 -12.30 -13.31 -8.23
N PHE A 143 -11.86 -13.11 -7.00
CA PHE A 143 -11.91 -11.81 -6.32
C PHE A 143 -10.95 -10.77 -6.93
N PHE A 144 -9.83 -11.20 -7.50
CA PHE A 144 -9.02 -10.31 -8.33
C PHE A 144 -9.79 -9.91 -9.58
N CYS A 145 -10.37 -10.88 -10.30
CA CYS A 145 -11.04 -10.63 -11.59
C CYS A 145 -12.34 -9.81 -11.45
N GLU A 146 -13.11 -9.98 -10.37
CA GLU A 146 -14.39 -9.30 -10.15
C GLU A 146 -14.29 -8.05 -9.28
N ALA A 147 -13.27 -7.95 -8.42
CA ALA A 147 -13.21 -6.96 -7.36
C ALA A 147 -11.87 -6.18 -7.27
N ASN A 148 -10.91 -6.46 -8.15
CA ASN A 148 -9.53 -5.96 -8.03
C ASN A 148 -8.89 -6.24 -6.66
N ASN A 149 -9.40 -7.24 -5.93
CA ASN A 149 -8.94 -7.58 -4.60
C ASN A 149 -7.77 -8.55 -4.68
N ILE A 150 -6.58 -7.97 -4.84
CA ILE A 150 -5.33 -8.70 -5.06
C ILE A 150 -4.73 -9.29 -3.77
N PHE A 151 -5.17 -8.83 -2.60
CA PHE A 151 -4.67 -9.25 -1.28
C PHE A 151 -5.68 -10.11 -0.50
N GLY A 152 -6.84 -10.43 -1.07
CA GLY A 152 -7.86 -11.24 -0.41
C GLY A 152 -8.52 -10.57 0.80
N GLU A 153 -8.57 -9.25 0.83
CA GLU A 153 -9.06 -8.50 2.00
C GLU A 153 -10.56 -8.68 2.22
N TRP A 154 -10.93 -9.03 3.45
CA TRP A 154 -12.32 -9.13 3.87
C TRP A 154 -12.93 -7.74 4.08
N ASP A 155 -14.21 -7.62 3.77
CA ASP A 155 -15.04 -6.47 4.07
C ASP A 155 -15.94 -6.79 5.26
N PHE A 156 -15.65 -6.16 6.40
CA PHE A 156 -16.38 -6.34 7.65
C PHE A 156 -17.50 -5.31 7.85
N SER A 157 -17.80 -4.48 6.84
CA SER A 157 -18.84 -3.47 6.96
C SER A 157 -20.24 -4.11 6.94
N LEU A 158 -21.13 -3.61 7.80
CA LEU A 158 -22.53 -4.09 7.89
C LEU A 158 -23.29 -3.94 6.56
N ASN A 159 -22.92 -2.95 5.74
CA ASN A 159 -23.49 -2.70 4.42
C ASN A 159 -22.41 -2.91 3.35
N SER A 160 -21.76 -4.07 3.34
CA SER A 160 -20.70 -4.39 2.38
C SER A 160 -21.21 -4.29 0.95
N THR A 161 -20.51 -3.52 0.13
CA THR A 161 -20.64 -3.52 -1.35
C THR A 161 -19.61 -4.43 -2.00
N GLY A 162 -19.00 -5.31 -1.22
CA GLY A 162 -17.98 -6.26 -1.62
C GLY A 162 -18.52 -7.44 -2.43
N VAL A 163 -17.63 -8.34 -2.83
CA VAL A 163 -18.01 -9.58 -3.53
C VAL A 163 -18.15 -10.71 -2.52
N LYS A 164 -19.33 -11.35 -2.48
CA LYS A 164 -19.62 -12.46 -1.57
C LYS A 164 -18.81 -13.71 -1.93
N ALA A 165 -18.26 -14.38 -0.92
CA ALA A 165 -17.73 -15.73 -1.06
C ALA A 165 -18.85 -16.73 -1.41
N LYS A 166 -18.53 -17.79 -2.15
CA LYS A 166 -19.56 -18.73 -2.63
C LYS A 166 -20.21 -19.52 -1.51
N ASP A 167 -19.41 -19.91 -0.51
CA ASP A 167 -19.80 -20.88 0.52
C ASP A 167 -19.70 -20.30 1.94
N SER A 168 -19.75 -18.97 2.09
CA SER A 168 -19.78 -18.31 3.39
C SER A 168 -20.46 -16.94 3.31
N ASP A 169 -20.84 -16.40 4.46
CA ASP A 169 -21.37 -15.03 4.58
C ASP A 169 -20.27 -13.95 4.66
N VAL A 170 -19.05 -14.30 4.23
CA VAL A 170 -17.93 -13.38 4.14
C VAL A 170 -17.99 -12.61 2.83
N TYR A 171 -17.87 -11.29 2.93
CA TYR A 171 -17.69 -10.41 1.79
C TYR A 171 -16.22 -10.03 1.68
N LEU A 172 -15.73 -9.91 0.46
CA LEU A 172 -14.39 -9.40 0.18
C LEU A 172 -14.50 -8.00 -0.40
N LYS A 173 -13.57 -7.13 -0.01
CA LYS A 173 -13.52 -5.75 -0.50
C LYS A 173 -13.46 -5.70 -2.02
N LYS A 174 -14.04 -4.65 -2.58
CA LYS A 174 -13.94 -4.28 -3.98
C LYS A 174 -13.24 -2.95 -4.11
N PHE A 175 -12.32 -2.87 -5.06
CA PHE A 175 -11.51 -1.68 -5.34
C PHE A 175 -11.69 -1.25 -6.79
N ASP A 176 -11.60 0.04 -7.08
CA ASP A 176 -11.73 0.53 -8.46
C ASP A 176 -10.44 0.28 -9.28
N ASN A 177 -9.29 0.16 -8.61
CA ASN A 177 -7.97 -0.07 -9.18
C ASN A 177 -6.99 -0.67 -8.15
N LEU A 178 -5.79 -1.10 -8.59
CA LEU A 178 -4.79 -1.67 -7.67
C LEU A 178 -4.19 -0.68 -6.69
N LEU A 179 -4.17 0.63 -6.99
CA LEU A 179 -3.62 1.60 -6.05
C LEU A 179 -4.47 1.63 -4.77
N GLU A 180 -5.79 1.56 -4.87
CA GLU A 180 -6.67 1.47 -3.70
C GLU A 180 -6.51 0.15 -2.93
N ALA A 181 -6.33 -0.97 -3.63
CA ALA A 181 -6.05 -2.26 -2.99
C ALA A 181 -4.71 -2.23 -2.24
N VAL A 182 -3.67 -1.65 -2.86
CA VAL A 182 -2.36 -1.43 -2.24
C VAL A 182 -2.50 -0.50 -1.04
N ASP A 183 -3.24 0.60 -1.14
CA ASP A 183 -3.48 1.52 -0.03
C ASP A 183 -4.10 0.83 1.18
N SER A 184 -5.10 -0.03 0.95
CA SER A 184 -5.77 -0.80 1.99
C SER A 184 -4.82 -1.81 2.65
N TYR A 185 -4.03 -2.53 1.85
CA TYR A 185 -3.02 -3.46 2.35
C TYR A 185 -1.94 -2.74 3.17
N TYR A 186 -1.42 -1.61 2.69
CA TYR A 186 -0.43 -0.81 3.41
C TYR A 186 -0.99 -0.25 4.71
N TYR A 187 -2.25 0.19 4.72
CA TYR A 187 -2.91 0.62 5.96
C TYR A 187 -2.96 -0.52 6.97
N ASN A 188 -3.36 -1.73 6.57
CA ASN A 188 -3.40 -2.89 7.45
C ASN A 188 -2.02 -3.21 8.04
N ILE A 189 -1.00 -3.37 7.19
CA ILE A 189 0.33 -3.79 7.62
C ILE A 189 1.04 -2.73 8.48
N ASN A 190 0.76 -1.44 8.24
CA ASN A 190 1.35 -0.33 8.99
C ASN A 190 0.59 0.00 10.29
N THR A 191 -0.65 -0.46 10.46
CA THR A 191 -1.45 -0.13 11.65
C THR A 191 -1.74 -1.32 12.56
N GLY A 192 -1.93 -2.52 11.99
CA GLY A 192 -2.41 -3.71 12.70
C GLY A 192 -1.45 -4.20 13.80
N TRP A 193 -2.01 -4.63 14.93
CA TRP A 193 -1.23 -5.12 16.07
C TRP A 193 -0.38 -6.35 15.71
N ALA A 194 -0.90 -7.23 14.87
CA ALA A 194 -0.25 -8.46 14.44
C ALA A 194 1.11 -8.24 13.76
N TYR A 195 1.33 -7.05 13.17
CA TYR A 195 2.52 -6.73 12.39
C TYR A 195 3.54 -5.87 13.15
N GLU A 196 3.44 -5.73 14.47
CA GLU A 196 4.38 -4.93 15.25
C GLU A 196 5.84 -5.40 15.09
N GLU A 197 6.09 -6.70 15.13
CA GLU A 197 7.43 -7.26 14.94
C GLU A 197 7.97 -6.99 13.53
N PHE A 198 7.11 -7.13 12.52
CA PHE A 198 7.44 -6.77 11.14
C PHE A 198 7.82 -5.29 11.01
N ARG A 199 7.03 -4.38 11.61
CA ARG A 199 7.35 -2.95 11.61
C ARG A 199 8.70 -2.65 12.25
N LYS A 200 9.01 -3.30 13.37
CA LYS A 200 10.32 -3.18 14.03
C LYS A 200 11.46 -3.74 13.17
N ALA A 201 11.25 -4.82 12.43
CA ALA A 201 12.25 -5.39 11.54
C ALA A 201 12.56 -4.47 10.33
N ARG A 202 11.53 -3.81 9.77
CA ARG A 202 11.67 -2.88 8.63
C ARG A 202 12.50 -1.63 8.90
N THR A 203 12.69 -1.26 10.16
CA THR A 203 13.60 -0.17 10.52
C THR A 203 15.08 -0.57 10.35
N LYS A 204 15.38 -1.87 10.30
CA LYS A 204 16.73 -2.43 10.21
C LYS A 204 17.05 -3.00 8.83
N SER A 205 16.05 -3.34 8.04
CA SER A 205 16.23 -3.94 6.72
C SER A 205 15.13 -3.50 5.77
N LYS A 206 15.48 -3.38 4.49
CA LYS A 206 14.55 -3.21 3.36
C LYS A 206 14.52 -4.42 2.43
N ASN A 207 15.12 -5.53 2.84
CA ASN A 207 15.20 -6.72 2.00
C ASN A 207 13.98 -7.62 2.20
N SER A 208 13.31 -7.97 1.09
CA SER A 208 12.11 -8.81 1.07
C SER A 208 12.30 -10.17 1.76
N LEU A 209 13.44 -10.85 1.54
CA LEU A 209 13.71 -12.17 2.12
C LEU A 209 13.93 -12.10 3.63
N VAL A 210 14.58 -11.04 4.11
CA VAL A 210 14.76 -10.81 5.56
C VAL A 210 13.41 -10.53 6.21
N LEU A 211 12.63 -9.65 5.60
CA LEU A 211 11.39 -9.16 6.18
C LEU A 211 10.23 -10.17 6.11
N ALA A 212 10.23 -11.08 5.13
CA ALA A 212 9.24 -12.16 5.03
C ALA A 212 9.15 -13.01 6.31
N LYS A 213 10.26 -13.17 7.05
CA LYS A 213 10.32 -13.94 8.30
C LYS A 213 9.40 -13.43 9.41
N TYR A 214 9.01 -12.16 9.34
CA TYR A 214 8.20 -11.49 10.36
C TYR A 214 6.70 -11.44 10.01
N LEU A 215 6.26 -12.16 8.97
CA LEU A 215 4.87 -12.19 8.52
C LEU A 215 4.11 -13.46 8.88
N HIS A 216 4.58 -14.21 9.88
CA HIS A 216 3.90 -15.42 10.35
C HIS A 216 2.45 -15.15 10.82
N ARG A 217 2.12 -13.96 11.31
CA ARG A 217 0.74 -13.59 11.68
C ARG A 217 -0.12 -13.06 10.53
N TYR A 218 0.40 -13.01 9.31
CA TYR A 218 -0.38 -12.57 8.16
C TYR A 218 -1.43 -13.62 7.77
N SER A 219 -1.14 -14.90 7.98
CA SER A 219 -2.01 -16.01 7.64
C SER A 219 -2.15 -16.94 8.84
N GLN A 220 -3.29 -17.64 8.93
CA GLN A 220 -3.51 -18.71 9.91
C GLN A 220 -2.52 -19.87 9.73
N LEU A 221 -1.90 -20.00 8.55
CA LEU A 221 -0.83 -20.97 8.28
C LEU A 221 0.48 -20.68 9.03
N GLY A 222 0.63 -19.50 9.64
CA GLY A 222 1.75 -19.26 10.54
C GLY A 222 3.12 -19.36 9.85
N PRO A 223 4.06 -20.15 10.39
CA PRO A 223 5.37 -20.40 9.77
C PRO A 223 5.32 -20.97 8.35
N GLU A 224 4.33 -21.81 8.03
CA GLU A 224 4.20 -22.38 6.68
C GLU A 224 3.95 -21.29 5.63
N TYR A 225 3.20 -20.24 5.99
CA TYR A 225 3.03 -19.07 5.14
C TYR A 225 4.37 -18.39 4.83
N VAL A 226 5.22 -18.24 5.83
CA VAL A 226 6.56 -17.64 5.68
C VAL A 226 7.42 -18.46 4.72
N GLU A 227 7.40 -19.78 4.83
CA GLU A 227 8.13 -20.66 3.90
C GLU A 227 7.65 -20.51 2.46
N ARG A 228 6.32 -20.52 2.25
CA ARG A 228 5.71 -20.29 0.94
C ARG A 228 6.12 -18.93 0.37
N LEU A 229 6.07 -17.88 1.20
CA LEU A 229 6.45 -16.52 0.82
C LEU A 229 7.92 -16.43 0.40
N ILE A 230 8.84 -16.97 1.19
CA ILE A 230 10.27 -17.03 0.85
C ILE A 230 10.51 -17.80 -0.44
N LYS A 231 9.81 -18.93 -0.64
CA LYS A 231 9.91 -19.73 -1.88
C LYS A 231 9.44 -18.94 -3.10
N VAL A 232 8.34 -18.21 -2.98
CA VAL A 232 7.82 -17.34 -4.07
C VAL A 232 8.82 -16.23 -4.39
N ILE A 233 9.37 -15.56 -3.38
CA ILE A 233 10.38 -14.51 -3.59
C ILE A 233 11.60 -15.07 -4.33
N LYS A 234 12.20 -16.17 -3.84
CA LYS A 234 13.41 -16.76 -4.43
C LYS A 234 13.18 -17.28 -5.85
N SER A 235 12.14 -18.08 -6.06
CA SER A 235 11.89 -18.74 -7.34
C SER A 235 11.56 -17.77 -8.48
N ASN A 236 11.09 -16.57 -8.16
CA ASN A 236 10.77 -15.54 -9.15
C ASN A 236 11.70 -14.31 -9.04
N ARG A 237 12.78 -14.40 -8.24
CA ARG A 237 13.76 -13.32 -7.97
C ARG A 237 13.10 -11.98 -7.64
N LEU A 238 12.05 -12.02 -6.80
CA LEU A 238 11.24 -10.83 -6.52
C LEU A 238 11.99 -9.79 -5.69
N ASP A 239 13.03 -10.19 -4.96
CA ASP A 239 13.93 -9.31 -4.23
C ASP A 239 14.66 -8.30 -5.14
N LEU A 240 14.81 -8.59 -6.45
CA LEU A 240 15.34 -7.63 -7.41
C LEU A 240 14.44 -6.40 -7.58
N TYR A 241 13.14 -6.50 -7.24
CA TYR A 241 12.23 -5.36 -7.32
C TYR A 241 12.33 -4.43 -6.11
N ASP A 242 13.07 -4.83 -5.06
CA ASP A 242 13.23 -4.02 -3.85
C ASP A 242 13.92 -2.67 -4.12
N SER A 243 14.71 -2.60 -5.20
CA SER A 243 15.44 -1.41 -5.64
C SER A 243 14.81 -0.69 -6.83
N CYS A 244 13.61 -1.09 -7.28
CA CYS A 244 12.96 -0.38 -8.38
C CYS A 244 12.53 1.04 -7.98
N SER A 245 12.53 1.94 -8.95
CA SER A 245 12.17 3.34 -8.77
C SER A 245 11.20 3.82 -9.84
N ILE A 246 10.40 4.82 -9.49
CA ILE A 246 9.55 5.54 -10.44
C ILE A 246 10.47 6.34 -11.37
N ASP A 247 10.07 6.47 -12.63
CA ASP A 247 10.71 7.38 -13.57
C ASP A 247 10.60 8.84 -13.07
N ASP A 248 11.74 9.49 -12.85
CA ASP A 248 11.83 10.85 -12.32
C ASP A 248 11.07 11.89 -13.18
N ASN A 249 10.84 11.62 -14.46
CA ASN A 249 10.02 12.47 -15.33
C ASN A 249 8.55 12.57 -14.88
N TYR A 250 8.12 11.66 -14.02
CA TYR A 250 6.78 11.65 -13.42
C TYR A 250 6.77 12.20 -12.00
N ILE A 251 7.90 12.66 -11.46
CA ILE A 251 7.96 13.29 -10.14
C ILE A 251 7.92 14.81 -10.33
N GLU A 252 6.80 15.42 -9.95
CA GLU A 252 6.62 16.86 -10.04
C GLU A 252 6.84 17.48 -8.65
N SER A 253 7.71 18.48 -8.57
CA SER A 253 7.91 19.28 -7.36
C SER A 253 6.90 20.43 -7.34
N VAL A 254 6.19 20.58 -6.21
CA VAL A 254 5.34 21.75 -6.01
C VAL A 254 6.18 22.85 -5.38
N THR A 255 6.49 23.88 -6.17
CA THR A 255 7.14 25.11 -5.71
C THR A 255 6.22 25.99 -4.86
N LYS A 256 4.94 25.64 -4.77
CA LYS A 256 3.92 26.28 -3.94
C LYS A 256 3.19 25.23 -3.09
N TYR A 257 2.51 25.68 -2.06
CA TYR A 257 1.86 24.81 -1.08
C TYR A 257 0.86 23.80 -1.66
N ARG A 258 0.82 22.57 -1.13
CA ARG A 258 -0.25 21.58 -1.37
C ARG A 258 -1.24 21.59 -0.19
N LEU A 259 -2.54 21.48 -0.48
CA LEU A 259 -3.57 21.30 0.54
C LEU A 259 -3.80 19.80 0.79
N GLU A 260 -3.54 19.35 2.01
CA GLU A 260 -3.93 18.03 2.49
C GLU A 260 -5.15 18.14 3.40
N CYS A 261 -6.27 17.57 2.97
CA CYS A 261 -7.54 17.69 3.65
C CYS A 261 -7.86 16.41 4.44
N PHE A 262 -8.05 16.55 5.75
CA PHE A 262 -8.52 15.47 6.62
C PHE A 262 -10.03 15.57 6.79
N GLY A 263 -10.73 14.46 6.55
CA GLY A 263 -12.17 14.37 6.78
C GLY A 263 -12.47 14.28 8.27
N LEU A 264 -13.24 15.23 8.81
CA LEU A 264 -13.76 15.16 10.17
C LEU A 264 -15.05 14.34 10.14
N ARG A 265 -15.03 13.11 10.68
CA ARG A 265 -16.27 12.42 11.05
C ARG A 265 -16.86 13.12 12.28
N LYS A 266 -18.13 13.53 12.19
CA LYS A 266 -18.94 13.79 13.39
C LYS A 266 -19.21 12.45 14.08
N ASP A 267 -19.10 12.49 15.40
CA ASP A 267 -19.57 11.54 16.41
C ASP A 267 -18.65 10.39 16.84
N ASN A 268 -18.11 10.60 18.05
CA ASN A 268 -18.41 9.83 19.27
C ASN A 268 -19.33 8.61 19.08
N SER A 269 -18.74 7.45 18.85
CA SER A 269 -19.28 6.20 19.38
C SER A 269 -18.14 5.18 19.47
N VAL A 270 -17.75 4.91 20.71
CA VAL A 270 -17.01 3.72 21.09
C VAL A 270 -17.85 2.50 20.68
N ALA A 271 -17.25 1.56 19.96
CA ALA A 271 -17.68 0.16 19.98
C ALA A 271 -16.47 -0.72 19.66
N ILE A 272 -15.96 -1.35 20.72
CA ILE A 272 -15.02 -2.49 20.77
C ILE A 272 -15.91 -3.75 20.76
N PRO A 273 -15.54 -4.85 20.09
CA PRO A 273 -14.63 -5.85 20.68
C PRO A 273 -13.24 -5.90 20.02
#